data_AF-A0A5C3MFX6-F1
#
_entry.id   AF-A0A5C3MFX6-F1
#
_cell.length_a   1.000
_cell.length_b   1.000
_cell.length_c   1.000
_cell.angle_alpha   90.00
_cell.angle_beta   90.00
_cell.angle_gamma   90.00
#
_symmetry.space_group_name_H-M   'P 1'
#
loop_
_entity.id
_entity.type
_entity.pdbx_description
1 polymer ?
#
loop_
_entity_poly.entity_id
_entity_poly.type
_entity_poly.pdbx_seq_one_letter_code
_entity_poly.pdbx_strand_id
1 'polypeptide(L)'
;MNEMRGHSAGRLRGPMKRNSGKSSCTRASIGDKIPRRNHSDACQYHMQASKKDKHPFDHWYTPTWRGKDNNLQHGTSADQRGSKNNFNLTESDRQSIMEARNAIGVLRRLPPRMSTEDLKAFLAWFQSHNGTIDTESMDIVTFPAPEGGRGAIAIKDIPEGHTLFTIPRSLTLSTRTSSLPSKFGLDAWKQLRLHEGWAGLILCMMWEAARGPSSEWSEYFAILPAVFDTPMFWDNADLEELKGTSVVEKLGRDDAEKDYNEKVVPAVQVRPDLFAPKDIPTYYSLHTYHIMGSRILSRSFNVEKSELEEDQENTTVNTSIGSGMDVDPQEGGDEHDGEVQNKHVVEQVEEEEEEEEEEEDSSDIAMVPMADMLNAQYEMENAKLFYEETELKMVSTKLIKAGGQIWNTYGDLPNAELLRRYGHVDLLPLSSGGKGNPGDVTEVKADILVTLIKERHPELSPEATQERIDWWLEEGGDDTFILEFDFEIPPALASLTRLLLLSSVEWEKGREKGRPPKPKMDSEILAIVRDALERRLHEYPTTLEEDELMLSESVSLNKRHAIIIRGGEKRILLGTLERVKVQLEKDKASSGTTKNKRKGGDDRSPEAKAKKSRR
;
A
#
# COMPACT_ATOMS: atom_id res chain seq x y z
N MET A 1 23.38 19.73 -72.70
CA MET A 1 24.25 20.50 -73.60
C MET A 1 25.19 21.32 -72.73
N ASN A 2 26.49 21.08 -72.94
CA ASN A 2 27.70 21.74 -72.45
C ASN A 2 27.87 21.87 -70.91
N GLU A 3 28.73 21.08 -70.25
CA GLU A 3 30.21 20.98 -70.37
C GLU A 3 30.93 22.28 -69.93
N MET A 4 31.99 22.32 -69.12
CA MET A 4 32.89 21.27 -68.60
C MET A 4 33.97 21.88 -67.67
N ARG A 5 34.50 21.02 -66.78
CA ARG A 5 35.91 20.79 -66.38
C ARG A 5 36.68 21.90 -65.62
N GLY A 6 37.54 21.57 -64.64
CA GLY A 6 37.90 20.28 -64.05
C GLY A 6 39.32 20.22 -63.45
N HIS A 7 39.61 19.07 -62.82
CA HIS A 7 40.92 18.38 -62.64
C HIS A 7 41.93 19.01 -61.65
N SER A 8 42.76 18.29 -60.87
CA SER A 8 43.37 16.94 -60.95
C SER A 8 43.93 16.57 -59.55
N ALA A 9 43.85 15.34 -59.00
CA ALA A 9 44.63 14.12 -59.25
C ALA A 9 45.75 13.87 -58.20
N GLY A 10 45.92 12.60 -57.78
CA GLY A 10 47.11 12.15 -57.05
C GLY A 10 46.95 10.87 -56.23
N ARG A 11 47.25 9.72 -56.83
CA ARG A 11 47.27 8.36 -56.25
C ARG A 11 48.72 7.86 -56.27
N LEU A 12 49.14 6.99 -55.33
CA LEU A 12 49.95 5.75 -55.51
C LEU A 12 51.01 5.45 -54.42
N ARG A 13 50.94 4.20 -53.91
CA ARG A 13 52.03 3.23 -53.54
C ARG A 13 52.91 3.58 -52.32
N GLY A 14 53.27 2.66 -51.40
CA GLY A 14 53.35 1.21 -51.47
C GLY A 14 53.62 0.53 -50.09
N PRO A 15 54.05 -0.75 -50.08
CA PRO A 15 53.87 -1.70 -48.97
C PRO A 15 55.17 -2.04 -48.20
N MET A 16 55.07 -2.59 -46.97
CA MET A 16 56.07 -3.54 -46.45
C MET A 16 55.56 -4.30 -45.20
N LYS A 17 55.56 -5.63 -45.30
CA LYS A 17 55.49 -6.59 -44.17
C LYS A 17 56.90 -6.82 -43.62
N ARG A 18 57.06 -6.96 -42.29
CA ARG A 18 57.80 -8.08 -41.65
C ARG A 18 57.74 -8.05 -40.12
N ASN A 19 57.69 -9.27 -39.59
CA ASN A 19 57.51 -9.70 -38.19
C ASN A 19 58.75 -9.53 -37.29
N SER A 20 58.48 -9.36 -36.00
CA SER A 20 59.17 -9.96 -34.83
C SER A 20 58.34 -9.56 -33.59
N GLY A 21 57.86 -10.38 -32.67
CA GLY A 21 58.31 -11.68 -32.15
C GLY A 21 58.55 -11.54 -30.64
N LYS A 22 57.96 -12.44 -29.83
CA LYS A 22 58.08 -12.70 -28.36
C LYS A 22 57.01 -12.03 -27.47
N SER A 23 56.03 -12.78 -26.93
CA SER A 23 56.06 -13.72 -25.76
C SER A 23 56.26 -12.98 -24.43
N SER A 24 55.52 -13.17 -23.32
CA SER A 24 54.61 -14.24 -22.85
C SER A 24 54.05 -13.84 -21.47
N CYS A 25 52.82 -14.30 -21.13
CA CYS A 25 52.31 -14.86 -19.85
C CYS A 25 52.77 -14.25 -18.50
N THR A 26 51.94 -13.93 -17.49
CA THR A 26 50.97 -14.74 -16.70
C THR A 26 50.23 -13.80 -15.71
N ARG A 27 48.89 -13.80 -15.61
CA ARG A 27 48.01 -14.48 -14.61
C ARG A 27 48.13 -14.01 -13.14
N ALA A 28 47.08 -13.37 -12.61
CA ALA A 28 46.48 -13.66 -11.29
C ALA A 28 45.18 -12.86 -11.05
N SER A 29 44.21 -13.53 -10.44
CA SER A 29 42.86 -13.11 -10.05
C SER A 29 42.83 -12.30 -8.75
N ILE A 30 41.62 -11.87 -8.36
CA ILE A 30 41.11 -11.18 -7.13
C ILE A 30 40.58 -9.81 -7.57
N GLY A 31 39.28 -9.53 -7.63
CA GLY A 31 38.24 -9.77 -6.63
C GLY A 31 37.88 -8.41 -6.04
N ASP A 32 36.73 -7.84 -6.40
CA ASP A 32 35.86 -7.07 -5.50
C ASP A 32 34.68 -6.39 -6.21
N LYS A 33 33.49 -6.68 -5.66
CA LYS A 33 32.34 -5.81 -5.45
C LYS A 33 31.59 -5.25 -6.67
N ILE A 34 30.67 -6.08 -7.15
CA ILE A 34 29.39 -5.63 -7.70
C ILE A 34 28.55 -5.18 -6.49
N PRO A 35 28.07 -3.93 -6.39
CA PRO A 35 27.07 -3.59 -5.41
C PRO A 35 25.79 -4.32 -5.81
N ARG A 36 25.34 -5.22 -4.93
CA ARG A 36 23.97 -5.71 -4.94
C ARG A 36 23.09 -4.48 -4.78
N ARG A 37 22.23 -4.20 -5.77
CA ARG A 37 21.09 -3.30 -5.56
C ARG A 37 20.28 -3.91 -4.43
N ASN A 38 20.21 -3.20 -3.31
CA ASN A 38 19.16 -3.42 -2.33
C ASN A 38 17.84 -3.12 -3.06
N HIS A 39 17.03 -4.15 -3.24
CA HIS A 39 15.60 -3.95 -3.42
C HIS A 39 15.06 -3.77 -2.00
N SER A 40 14.85 -2.53 -1.60
CA SER A 40 14.11 -2.14 -0.41
C SER A 40 13.46 -0.79 -0.66
N ASP A 41 12.72 -0.69 -1.77
CA ASP A 41 11.75 0.38 -1.98
C ASP A 41 10.36 -0.27 -1.87
N ALA A 42 10.06 -0.78 -0.69
CA ALA A 42 8.70 -1.12 -0.31
C ALA A 42 8.16 0.09 0.44
N CYS A 43 7.43 0.96 -0.25
CA CYS A 43 6.64 2.01 0.41
C CYS A 43 5.67 1.33 1.39
N GLN A 44 6.03 1.30 2.67
CA GLN A 44 5.15 0.91 3.76
C GLN A 44 4.09 1.99 3.90
N TYR A 45 2.89 1.74 3.37
CA TYR A 45 1.75 2.62 3.58
C TYR A 45 1.10 2.31 4.94
N HIS A 46 1.49 3.04 5.97
CA HIS A 46 0.78 3.06 7.26
C HIS A 46 -0.41 4.04 7.20
N MET A 47 -1.62 3.51 7.37
CA MET A 47 -2.77 4.33 7.77
C MET A 47 -2.67 4.56 9.28
N GLN A 48 -2.34 5.79 9.69
CA GLN A 48 -2.41 6.18 11.10
C GLN A 48 -3.87 6.38 11.52
N ALA A 49 -4.33 5.54 12.45
CA ALA A 49 -5.39 5.91 13.38
C ALA A 49 -4.83 6.93 14.38
N SER A 50 -5.45 8.12 14.43
CA SER A 50 -5.18 9.24 15.34
C SER A 50 -4.62 8.81 16.72
N LYS A 51 -3.31 8.95 16.93
CA LYS A 51 -2.66 8.89 18.24
C LYS A 51 -2.99 10.16 19.03
N LYS A 52 -4.10 10.14 19.76
CA LYS A 52 -4.31 10.93 20.98
C LYS A 52 -5.47 10.33 21.77
N ASP A 53 -5.15 9.32 22.56
CA ASP A 53 -5.65 9.19 23.92
C ASP A 53 -4.76 8.22 24.68
N LYS A 54 -4.01 8.75 25.65
CA LYS A 54 -3.27 7.98 26.63
C LYS A 54 -4.28 7.37 27.61
N HIS A 55 -4.54 6.06 27.54
CA HIS A 55 -5.03 5.31 28.69
C HIS A 55 -4.48 3.87 28.70
N PRO A 56 -4.14 3.33 29.89
CA PRO A 56 -3.36 2.11 30.05
C PRO A 56 -4.19 0.85 29.80
N PHE A 57 -3.50 -0.21 29.37
CA PHE A 57 -3.99 -1.57 29.23
C PHE A 57 -4.75 -2.05 30.47
N ASP A 58 -6.07 -2.16 30.35
CA ASP A 58 -6.89 -3.04 31.18
C ASP A 58 -7.88 -3.76 30.25
N HIS A 59 -8.10 -5.04 30.52
CA HIS A 59 -9.03 -5.97 29.86
C HIS A 59 -8.46 -6.98 28.85
N TRP A 60 -7.55 -7.84 29.34
CA TRP A 60 -7.56 -9.25 28.97
C TRP A 60 -8.36 -10.05 30.00
N TYR A 61 -9.60 -10.45 29.68
CA TYR A 61 -10.28 -11.54 30.39
C TYR A 61 -11.12 -12.38 29.42
N THR A 62 -10.89 -13.69 29.51
CA THR A 62 -11.56 -14.83 28.86
C THR A 62 -13.03 -14.64 28.47
N PRO A 63 -13.50 -15.17 27.32
CA PRO A 63 -14.93 -15.25 27.05
C PRO A 63 -15.55 -16.41 27.82
N THR A 64 -16.05 -16.13 29.04
CA THR A 64 -17.05 -17.03 29.63
C THR A 64 -18.43 -16.68 29.09
N TRP A 65 -18.89 -17.46 28.11
CA TRP A 65 -20.30 -17.61 27.83
C TRP A 65 -21.01 -18.07 29.12
N ARG A 66 -21.71 -17.16 29.77
CA ARG A 66 -22.62 -17.49 30.88
C ARG A 66 -23.90 -16.68 30.70
N GLY A 67 -24.87 -17.32 30.06
CA GLY A 67 -26.25 -16.86 30.04
C GLY A 67 -26.74 -16.64 31.47
N LYS A 68 -27.44 -15.52 31.68
CA LYS A 68 -28.26 -15.31 32.86
C LYS A 68 -29.71 -15.28 32.42
N ASP A 69 -30.38 -16.38 32.69
CA ASP A 69 -31.80 -16.43 32.97
C ASP A 69 -32.16 -15.38 34.03
N ASN A 70 -33.27 -14.68 33.83
CA ASN A 70 -34.03 -14.11 34.92
C ASN A 70 -35.47 -14.64 34.86
N ASN A 71 -35.81 -15.37 35.92
CA ASN A 71 -37.09 -15.96 36.23
C ASN A 71 -38.26 -14.95 36.14
N LEU A 72 -39.31 -15.36 35.46
CA LEU A 72 -40.70 -15.07 35.86
C LEU A 72 -41.43 -16.41 35.96
N GLN A 73 -42.03 -16.62 37.14
CA GLN A 73 -42.57 -17.88 37.62
C GLN A 73 -43.94 -18.26 37.04
N HIS A 74 -44.17 -19.58 37.07
CA HIS A 74 -45.42 -20.34 37.22
C HIS A 74 -46.35 -20.57 36.01
N GLY A 75 -46.56 -21.87 35.71
CA GLY A 75 -47.85 -22.35 35.21
C GLY A 75 -47.84 -23.54 34.24
N THR A 76 -47.63 -24.75 34.77
CA THR A 76 -48.30 -26.02 34.37
C THR A 76 -48.45 -26.43 32.89
N SER A 77 -47.83 -27.58 32.57
CA SER A 77 -48.43 -28.77 31.92
C SER A 77 -48.87 -28.75 30.44
N ALA A 78 -48.23 -29.65 29.68
CA ALA A 78 -48.77 -30.57 28.67
C ALA A 78 -49.12 -30.07 27.24
N ASP A 79 -48.47 -30.78 26.30
CA ASP A 79 -49.00 -31.34 25.05
C ASP A 79 -49.38 -30.46 23.85
N GLN A 80 -48.73 -30.81 22.72
CA GLN A 80 -49.23 -30.85 21.34
C GLN A 80 -49.41 -29.58 20.48
N ARG A 81 -48.95 -29.79 19.22
CA ARG A 81 -49.40 -29.23 17.93
C ARG A 81 -48.81 -27.89 17.46
N GLY A 82 -48.30 -27.93 16.23
CA GLY A 82 -47.63 -26.82 15.56
C GLY A 82 -48.56 -25.67 15.17
N SER A 83 -47.94 -24.50 14.95
CA SER A 83 -48.54 -23.40 14.22
C SER A 83 -47.45 -22.63 13.49
N LYS A 84 -47.60 -22.52 12.17
CA LYS A 84 -46.83 -21.63 11.30
C LYS A 84 -47.37 -20.22 11.51
N ASN A 85 -46.55 -19.29 12.02
CA ASN A 85 -46.90 -17.88 12.00
C ASN A 85 -46.61 -17.31 10.60
N ASN A 86 -47.66 -17.20 9.79
CA ASN A 86 -47.70 -16.37 8.60
C ASN A 86 -47.75 -14.90 9.03
N PHE A 87 -46.69 -14.14 8.80
CA PHE A 87 -46.79 -12.69 8.68
C PHE A 87 -47.48 -12.38 7.34
N ASN A 88 -48.76 -12.02 7.39
CA ASN A 88 -49.50 -11.55 6.23
C ASN A 88 -49.08 -10.10 5.92
N LEU A 89 -48.13 -9.95 5.00
CA LEU A 89 -47.81 -8.68 4.34
C LEU A 89 -49.08 -8.14 3.66
N THR A 90 -49.42 -6.87 3.90
CA THR A 90 -50.56 -6.21 3.24
C THR A 90 -50.31 -6.04 1.75
N GLU A 91 -51.37 -5.83 0.94
CA GLU A 91 -51.23 -5.54 -0.50
C GLU A 91 -50.32 -4.31 -0.73
N SER A 92 -50.38 -3.33 0.18
CA SER A 92 -49.52 -2.14 0.18
C SER A 92 -48.06 -2.47 0.47
N ASP A 93 -47.78 -3.36 1.43
CA ASP A 93 -46.41 -3.78 1.73
C ASP A 93 -45.80 -4.59 0.58
N ARG A 94 -46.61 -5.43 -0.07
CA ARG A 94 -46.20 -6.18 -1.26
C ARG A 94 -45.93 -5.25 -2.44
N GLN A 95 -46.75 -4.21 -2.62
CA GLN A 95 -46.56 -3.18 -3.64
C GLN A 95 -45.27 -2.38 -3.38
N SER A 96 -45.03 -1.94 -2.14
CA SER A 96 -43.80 -1.22 -1.74
C SER A 96 -42.54 -2.09 -1.87
N ILE A 97 -42.62 -3.39 -1.52
CA ILE A 97 -41.51 -4.34 -1.71
C ILE A 97 -41.28 -4.63 -3.20
N MET A 98 -42.33 -4.68 -4.01
CA MET A 98 -42.23 -4.89 -5.46
C MET A 98 -41.69 -3.64 -6.18
N GLU A 99 -42.05 -2.45 -5.73
CA GLU A 99 -41.50 -1.17 -6.19
C GLU A 99 -40.04 -0.98 -5.74
N ALA A 100 -39.70 -1.36 -4.50
CA ALA A 100 -38.31 -1.38 -4.03
C ALA A 100 -37.46 -2.44 -4.76
N ARG A 101 -38.01 -3.64 -5.03
CA ARG A 101 -37.35 -4.66 -5.86
C ARG A 101 -37.25 -4.26 -7.33
N ASN A 102 -38.20 -3.50 -7.86
CA ASN A 102 -38.11 -2.94 -9.21
C ASN A 102 -37.11 -1.77 -9.25
N ALA A 103 -37.00 -0.94 -8.20
CA ALA A 103 -35.97 0.09 -8.09
C ALA A 103 -34.56 -0.51 -7.99
N ILE A 104 -34.38 -1.58 -7.18
CA ILE A 104 -33.13 -2.34 -7.06
C ILE A 104 -32.87 -3.17 -8.34
N GLY A 105 -33.91 -3.71 -8.97
CA GLY A 105 -33.82 -4.44 -10.24
C GLY A 105 -33.51 -3.56 -11.45
N VAL A 106 -33.88 -2.28 -11.40
CA VAL A 106 -33.51 -1.25 -12.40
C VAL A 106 -32.04 -0.81 -12.23
N LEU A 107 -31.46 -0.96 -11.05
CA LEU A 107 -30.03 -0.76 -10.76
C LEU A 107 -29.14 -1.95 -11.14
N ARG A 108 -29.70 -3.12 -11.45
CA ARG A 108 -28.95 -4.30 -11.93
C ARG A 108 -28.86 -4.38 -13.46
N ARG A 109 -28.94 -3.23 -14.13
CA ARG A 109 -28.52 -3.12 -15.54
C ARG A 109 -26.99 -3.19 -15.55
N LEU A 110 -26.43 -3.97 -16.48
CA LEU A 110 -25.00 -3.92 -16.81
C LEU A 110 -24.52 -2.47 -16.80
N PRO A 111 -23.31 -2.16 -16.29
CA PRO A 111 -22.84 -0.79 -16.18
C PRO A 111 -23.04 -0.10 -17.53
N PRO A 112 -23.55 1.15 -17.56
CA PRO A 112 -23.66 1.86 -18.81
C PRO A 112 -22.27 1.89 -19.42
N ARG A 113 -22.09 1.20 -20.55
CA ARG A 113 -20.90 1.36 -21.38
C ARG A 113 -20.84 2.86 -21.68
N MET A 114 -19.81 3.52 -21.19
CA MET A 114 -19.52 4.90 -21.54
C MET A 114 -19.58 5.00 -23.06
N SER A 115 -20.31 6.01 -23.54
CA SER A 115 -20.46 6.18 -24.98
C SER A 115 -19.13 6.67 -25.56
N THR A 116 -18.82 6.32 -26.80
CA THR A 116 -17.62 6.86 -27.48
C THR A 116 -17.68 8.40 -27.53
N GLU A 117 -18.87 8.95 -27.41
CA GLU A 117 -19.17 10.37 -27.33
C GLU A 117 -18.65 11.00 -26.03
N ASP A 118 -18.82 10.36 -24.86
CA ASP A 118 -18.35 10.89 -23.57
C ASP A 118 -16.81 11.01 -23.53
N LEU A 119 -16.10 10.00 -24.06
CA LEU A 119 -14.64 10.05 -24.16
C LEU A 119 -14.17 11.17 -25.10
N LYS A 120 -14.86 11.37 -26.22
CA LYS A 120 -14.54 12.47 -27.14
C LYS A 120 -14.77 13.83 -26.50
N ALA A 121 -15.86 13.99 -25.75
CA ALA A 121 -16.14 15.21 -25.00
C ALA A 121 -15.05 15.48 -23.96
N PHE A 122 -14.65 14.45 -23.21
CA PHE A 122 -13.55 14.54 -22.25
C PHE A 122 -12.21 14.94 -22.90
N LEU A 123 -11.81 14.31 -24.00
CA LEU A 123 -10.55 14.65 -24.68
C LEU A 123 -10.57 16.07 -25.25
N ALA A 124 -11.72 16.51 -25.80
CA ALA A 124 -11.88 17.88 -26.28
C ALA A 124 -11.79 18.90 -25.13
N TRP A 125 -12.43 18.61 -23.99
CA TRP A 125 -12.33 19.41 -22.77
C TRP A 125 -10.90 19.46 -22.23
N PHE A 126 -10.22 18.32 -22.19
CA PHE A 126 -8.84 18.21 -21.70
C PHE A 126 -7.90 19.08 -22.55
N GLN A 127 -8.03 19.01 -23.87
CA GLN A 127 -7.25 19.83 -24.80
C GLN A 127 -7.61 21.32 -24.75
N SER A 128 -8.88 21.67 -24.52
CA SER A 128 -9.28 23.09 -24.38
C SER A 128 -8.73 23.74 -23.10
N HIS A 129 -8.37 22.93 -22.09
CA HIS A 129 -7.77 23.38 -20.84
C HIS A 129 -6.26 23.15 -20.79
N ASN A 130 -5.59 23.26 -21.95
CA ASN A 130 -4.13 23.17 -22.09
C ASN A 130 -3.50 21.79 -21.79
N GLY A 131 -4.30 20.74 -21.61
CA GLY A 131 -3.81 19.37 -21.62
C GLY A 131 -3.34 18.94 -23.01
N THR A 132 -2.21 18.24 -23.10
CA THR A 132 -1.71 17.73 -24.39
C THR A 132 -1.73 16.20 -24.40
N ILE A 133 -1.98 15.58 -25.56
CA ILE A 133 -1.97 14.13 -25.73
C ILE A 133 -1.38 13.80 -27.09
N ASP A 134 -0.46 12.84 -27.16
CA ASP A 134 0.10 12.34 -28.41
C ASP A 134 -0.82 11.27 -29.03
N THR A 135 -1.83 11.76 -29.75
CA THR A 135 -2.80 10.91 -30.46
C THR A 135 -2.20 10.16 -31.67
N GLU A 136 -0.96 10.45 -32.05
CA GLU A 136 -0.27 9.67 -33.09
C GLU A 136 0.38 8.40 -32.53
N SER A 137 0.73 8.41 -31.24
CA SER A 137 1.44 7.31 -30.58
C SER A 137 0.54 6.48 -29.69
N MET A 138 -0.51 7.05 -29.11
CA MET A 138 -1.40 6.35 -28.19
C MET A 138 -2.89 6.63 -28.44
N ASP A 139 -3.72 5.67 -28.01
CA ASP A 139 -5.18 5.81 -27.95
C ASP A 139 -5.70 5.33 -26.59
N ILE A 140 -6.93 5.73 -26.25
CA ILE A 140 -7.68 5.19 -25.12
C ILE A 140 -8.68 4.17 -25.64
N VAL A 141 -8.59 2.94 -25.14
CA VAL A 141 -9.45 1.83 -25.54
C VAL A 141 -10.09 1.15 -24.33
N THR A 142 -11.03 0.26 -24.60
CA THR A 142 -11.62 -0.62 -23.58
C THR A 142 -11.14 -2.05 -23.81
N PHE A 143 -10.23 -2.50 -22.95
CA PHE A 143 -9.80 -3.88 -22.84
C PHE A 143 -10.89 -4.77 -22.21
N PRO A 144 -10.80 -6.09 -22.36
CA PRO A 144 -11.59 -7.03 -21.57
C PRO A 144 -11.49 -6.71 -20.07
N ALA A 145 -12.55 -7.02 -19.30
CA ALA A 145 -12.56 -6.77 -17.86
C ALA A 145 -11.35 -7.36 -17.10
N PRO A 146 -10.86 -8.57 -17.42
CA PRO A 146 -9.65 -9.12 -16.78
C PRO A 146 -8.34 -8.37 -17.08
N GLU A 147 -8.34 -7.48 -18.08
CA GLU A 147 -7.16 -6.72 -18.53
C GLU A 147 -7.22 -5.25 -18.06
N GLY A 148 -8.11 -4.92 -17.13
CA GLY A 148 -8.24 -3.58 -16.51
C GLY A 148 -9.37 -2.72 -17.08
N GLY A 149 -10.12 -3.20 -18.09
CA GLY A 149 -11.21 -2.43 -18.66
C GLY A 149 -10.69 -1.23 -19.46
N ARG A 150 -11.03 0.00 -19.10
CA ARG A 150 -10.55 1.18 -19.82
C ARG A 150 -9.05 1.37 -19.60
N GLY A 151 -8.29 1.60 -20.67
CA GLY A 151 -6.85 1.78 -20.58
C GLY A 151 -6.28 2.47 -21.81
N ALA A 152 -4.96 2.66 -21.82
CA ALA A 152 -4.23 3.26 -22.92
C ALA A 152 -3.49 2.18 -23.74
N ILE A 153 -3.43 2.35 -25.06
CA ILE A 153 -2.74 1.43 -25.98
C ILE A 153 -1.79 2.20 -26.90
N ALA A 154 -0.63 1.61 -27.20
CA ALA A 154 0.31 2.15 -28.17
C ALA A 154 -0.15 1.84 -29.61
N ILE A 155 -0.29 2.86 -30.45
CA ILE A 155 -0.65 2.73 -31.89
C ILE A 155 0.58 2.38 -32.72
N LYS A 156 1.75 2.88 -32.33
CA LYS A 156 3.07 2.60 -32.93
C LYS A 156 4.08 2.31 -31.83
N ASP A 157 5.27 1.87 -32.20
CA ASP A 157 6.36 1.68 -31.22
C ASP A 157 6.70 3.04 -30.57
N ILE A 158 6.64 3.09 -29.24
CA ILE A 158 6.92 4.28 -28.43
C ILE A 158 8.29 4.09 -27.76
N PRO A 159 9.30 4.93 -28.05
CA PRO A 159 10.61 4.81 -27.44
C PRO A 159 10.58 5.22 -25.97
N GLU A 160 11.54 4.71 -25.19
CA GLU A 160 11.76 5.16 -23.81
C GLU A 160 12.02 6.67 -23.76
N GLY A 161 11.47 7.35 -22.74
CA GLY A 161 11.57 8.79 -22.55
C GLY A 161 10.56 9.60 -23.39
N HIS A 162 9.62 8.96 -24.09
CA HIS A 162 8.60 9.64 -24.88
C HIS A 162 7.45 10.16 -23.99
N THR A 163 7.11 11.45 -24.14
CA THR A 163 5.98 12.08 -23.46
C THR A 163 4.67 11.69 -24.12
N LEU A 164 3.79 11.04 -23.35
CA LEU A 164 2.49 10.53 -23.80
C LEU A 164 1.41 11.62 -23.73
N PHE A 165 1.36 12.35 -22.62
CA PHE A 165 0.48 13.48 -22.40
C PHE A 165 1.02 14.40 -21.30
N THR A 166 0.62 15.66 -21.33
CA THR A 166 0.90 16.65 -20.28
C THR A 166 -0.37 17.23 -19.70
N ILE A 167 -0.36 17.47 -18.39
CA ILE A 167 -1.53 17.88 -17.60
C ILE A 167 -1.15 19.13 -16.82
N PRO A 168 -1.77 20.29 -17.07
CA PRO A 168 -1.54 21.49 -16.26
C PRO A 168 -1.91 21.24 -14.80
N ARG A 169 -1.09 21.72 -13.85
CA ARG A 169 -1.38 21.57 -12.40
C ARG A 169 -2.76 22.12 -12.01
N SER A 170 -3.19 23.21 -12.65
CA SER A 170 -4.51 23.82 -12.44
C SER A 170 -5.70 22.93 -12.83
N LEU A 171 -5.47 21.88 -13.64
CA LEU A 171 -6.52 20.96 -14.08
C LEU A 171 -6.74 19.80 -13.10
N THR A 172 -5.82 19.60 -12.17
CA THR A 172 -6.01 18.64 -11.07
C THR A 172 -7.18 19.07 -10.18
N LEU A 173 -7.88 18.12 -9.56
CA LEU A 173 -8.95 18.41 -8.61
C LEU A 173 -8.49 18.02 -7.20
N SER A 174 -8.18 19.04 -6.40
CA SER A 174 -7.76 18.94 -5.00
C SER A 174 -8.48 19.99 -4.14
N THR A 175 -8.19 20.02 -2.84
CA THR A 175 -8.62 21.13 -1.97
C THR A 175 -7.94 22.46 -2.33
N ARG A 176 -6.81 22.44 -3.05
CA ARG A 176 -6.09 23.64 -3.50
C ARG A 176 -6.69 24.24 -4.77
N THR A 177 -7.06 23.39 -5.73
CA THR A 177 -7.59 23.85 -7.03
C THR A 177 -9.10 24.09 -7.00
N SER A 178 -9.84 23.42 -6.13
CA SER A 178 -11.26 23.68 -5.93
C SER A 178 -11.49 25.06 -5.33
N SER A 179 -12.44 25.81 -5.87
CA SER A 179 -12.84 27.11 -5.29
C SER A 179 -13.69 26.98 -4.01
N LEU A 180 -14.10 25.76 -3.63
CA LEU A 180 -14.99 25.54 -2.50
C LEU A 180 -14.39 25.97 -1.15
N PRO A 181 -13.16 25.58 -0.75
CA PRO A 181 -12.63 25.93 0.57
C PRO A 181 -12.56 27.45 0.79
N SER A 182 -12.14 28.20 -0.23
CA SER A 182 -12.12 29.68 -0.18
C SER A 182 -13.53 30.27 -0.07
N LYS A 183 -14.52 29.74 -0.80
CA LYS A 183 -15.93 30.18 -0.70
C LYS A 183 -16.58 29.78 0.62
N PHE A 184 -16.17 28.65 1.18
CA PHE A 184 -16.62 28.17 2.48
C PHE A 184 -16.06 29.02 3.63
N GLY A 185 -14.88 29.62 3.41
CA GLY A 185 -14.13 30.38 4.39
C GLY A 185 -13.14 29.46 5.11
N LEU A 186 -11.85 29.76 5.00
CA LEU A 186 -10.77 28.89 5.46
C LEU A 186 -10.83 28.63 6.97
N ASP A 187 -11.23 29.62 7.77
CA ASP A 187 -11.38 29.45 9.22
C ASP A 187 -12.50 28.46 9.57
N ALA A 188 -13.66 28.59 8.90
CA ALA A 188 -14.78 27.67 9.10
C ALA A 188 -14.44 26.25 8.58
N TRP A 189 -13.68 26.16 7.49
CA TRP A 189 -13.16 24.90 6.94
C TRP A 189 -12.26 24.18 7.95
N LYS A 190 -11.35 24.93 8.59
CA LYS A 190 -10.46 24.41 9.64
C LYS A 190 -11.23 24.01 10.90
N GLN A 191 -12.19 24.82 11.34
CA GLN A 191 -13.03 24.52 12.52
C GLN A 191 -13.82 23.22 12.39
N LEU A 192 -14.25 22.86 11.17
CA LEU A 192 -14.94 21.60 10.89
C LEU A 192 -13.99 20.43 10.58
N ARG A 193 -12.67 20.63 10.72
CA ARG A 193 -11.64 19.61 10.43
C ARG A 193 -11.72 19.06 9.00
N LEU A 194 -12.16 19.88 8.04
CA LEU A 194 -12.22 19.50 6.62
C LEU A 194 -10.85 19.57 5.94
N HIS A 195 -9.84 20.10 6.62
CA HIS A 195 -8.44 20.06 6.21
C HIS A 195 -7.72 18.78 6.67
N GLU A 196 -8.40 17.93 7.45
CA GLU A 196 -7.84 16.69 7.98
C GLU A 196 -8.38 15.50 7.18
N GLY A 197 -7.48 14.76 6.54
CA GLY A 197 -7.83 13.59 5.74
C GLY A 197 -8.67 13.93 4.50
N TRP A 198 -9.44 12.96 4.00
CA TRP A 198 -10.09 13.10 2.69
C TRP A 198 -11.47 13.78 2.72
N ALA A 199 -12.04 14.04 3.90
CA ALA A 199 -13.40 14.58 4.02
C ALA A 199 -13.59 15.90 3.23
N GLY A 200 -12.59 16.78 3.26
CA GLY A 200 -12.61 18.03 2.51
C GLY A 200 -12.53 17.85 1.00
N LEU A 201 -11.65 16.97 0.52
CA LEU A 201 -11.54 16.64 -0.90
C LEU A 201 -12.81 15.98 -1.42
N ILE A 202 -13.37 15.03 -0.66
CA ILE A 202 -14.64 14.40 -0.99
C ILE A 202 -15.74 15.44 -1.12
N LEU A 203 -15.84 16.38 -0.16
CA LEU A 203 -16.83 17.47 -0.22
C LEU A 203 -16.62 18.37 -1.45
N CYS A 204 -15.37 18.67 -1.83
CA CYS A 204 -15.06 19.40 -3.07
C CYS A 204 -15.58 18.64 -4.30
N MET A 205 -15.33 17.33 -4.39
CA MET A 205 -15.81 16.50 -5.49
C MET A 205 -17.34 16.42 -5.55
N MET A 206 -18.01 16.27 -4.39
CA MET A 206 -19.47 16.28 -4.31
C MET A 206 -20.05 17.61 -4.78
N TRP A 207 -19.43 18.73 -4.39
CA TRP A 207 -19.86 20.07 -4.76
C TRP A 207 -19.70 20.33 -6.27
N GLU A 208 -18.56 19.97 -6.84
CA GLU A 208 -18.33 20.09 -8.28
C GLU A 208 -19.28 19.20 -9.08
N ALA A 209 -19.51 17.96 -8.64
CA ALA A 209 -20.50 17.08 -9.27
C ALA A 209 -21.94 17.65 -9.20
N ALA A 210 -22.32 18.29 -8.09
CA ALA A 210 -23.65 18.90 -7.92
C ALA A 210 -23.87 20.11 -8.84
N ARG A 211 -22.81 20.82 -9.22
CA ARG A 211 -22.87 21.96 -10.18
C ARG A 211 -23.16 21.51 -11.61
N GLY A 212 -22.98 20.23 -11.92
CA GLY A 212 -23.23 19.67 -13.25
C GLY A 212 -22.45 20.43 -14.34
N PRO A 213 -23.08 20.85 -15.45
CA PRO A 213 -22.40 21.54 -16.56
C PRO A 213 -21.75 22.90 -16.21
N SER A 214 -22.00 23.43 -15.01
CA SER A 214 -21.36 24.66 -14.53
C SER A 214 -20.04 24.38 -13.80
N SER A 215 -19.67 23.12 -13.59
CA SER A 215 -18.38 22.71 -13.04
C SER A 215 -17.31 22.75 -14.12
N GLU A 216 -16.09 23.13 -13.75
CA GLU A 216 -14.95 23.04 -14.66
C GLU A 216 -14.56 21.59 -14.96
N TRP A 217 -14.92 20.64 -14.07
CA TRP A 217 -14.58 19.22 -14.19
C TRP A 217 -15.77 18.35 -14.62
N SER A 218 -16.86 18.93 -15.14
CA SER A 218 -18.06 18.16 -15.50
C SER A 218 -17.76 17.00 -16.45
N GLU A 219 -16.85 17.22 -17.40
CA GLU A 219 -16.52 16.27 -18.45
C GLU A 219 -15.60 15.17 -17.92
N TYR A 220 -14.80 15.51 -16.91
CA TYR A 220 -14.02 14.53 -16.15
C TYR A 220 -14.92 13.64 -15.29
N PHE A 221 -15.90 14.22 -14.58
CA PHE A 221 -16.86 13.43 -13.80
C PHE A 221 -17.70 12.48 -14.67
N ALA A 222 -17.97 12.84 -15.92
CA ALA A 222 -18.71 12.00 -16.86
C ALA A 222 -17.98 10.68 -17.21
N ILE A 223 -16.64 10.67 -17.16
CA ILE A 223 -15.84 9.48 -17.47
C ILE A 223 -15.42 8.67 -16.22
N LEU A 224 -15.60 9.22 -15.03
CA LEU A 224 -15.26 8.53 -13.78
C LEU A 224 -16.21 7.36 -13.49
N PRO A 225 -15.74 6.25 -12.91
CA PRO A 225 -16.60 5.14 -12.52
C PRO A 225 -17.74 5.57 -11.60
N ALA A 226 -18.93 5.04 -11.86
CA ALA A 226 -20.12 5.23 -11.03
C ALA A 226 -20.43 4.01 -10.15
N VAL A 227 -19.77 2.88 -10.41
CA VAL A 227 -19.93 1.61 -9.70
C VAL A 227 -18.54 1.08 -9.39
N PHE A 228 -18.40 0.45 -8.23
CA PHE A 228 -17.16 -0.15 -7.76
C PHE A 228 -17.40 -1.58 -7.33
N ASP A 229 -16.43 -2.45 -7.63
CA ASP A 229 -16.38 -3.83 -7.15
C ASP A 229 -15.53 -3.95 -5.86
N THR A 230 -15.21 -2.83 -5.20
CA THR A 230 -14.45 -2.81 -3.95
C THR A 230 -15.30 -3.34 -2.78
N PRO A 231 -14.68 -3.99 -1.76
CA PRO A 231 -15.44 -4.59 -0.67
C PRO A 231 -16.22 -3.59 0.20
N MET A 232 -15.92 -2.30 0.10
CA MET A 232 -16.71 -1.19 0.66
C MET A 232 -18.21 -1.28 0.31
N PHE A 233 -18.54 -1.82 -0.86
CA PHE A 233 -19.91 -1.95 -1.36
C PHE A 233 -20.46 -3.38 -1.33
N TRP A 234 -19.71 -4.33 -0.79
CA TRP A 234 -20.14 -5.72 -0.70
C TRP A 234 -21.17 -5.90 0.41
N ASP A 235 -22.03 -6.92 0.26
CA ASP A 235 -22.91 -7.32 1.34
C ASP A 235 -22.18 -8.21 2.36
N ASN A 236 -22.82 -8.46 3.50
CA ASN A 236 -22.20 -9.25 4.57
C ASN A 236 -21.89 -10.70 4.16
N ALA A 237 -22.61 -11.26 3.18
CA ALA A 237 -22.36 -12.63 2.74
C ALA A 237 -21.09 -12.70 1.87
N ASP A 238 -20.90 -11.72 0.99
CA ASP A 238 -19.68 -11.57 0.20
C ASP A 238 -18.47 -11.20 1.08
N LEU A 239 -18.65 -10.38 2.11
CA LEU A 239 -17.57 -10.04 3.06
C LEU A 239 -17.09 -11.25 3.88
N GLU A 240 -17.98 -12.19 4.22
CA GLU A 240 -17.59 -13.42 4.94
C GLU A 240 -16.69 -14.32 4.08
N GLU A 241 -16.71 -14.21 2.75
CA GLU A 241 -15.79 -14.94 1.86
C GLU A 241 -14.33 -14.46 2.03
N LEU A 242 -14.09 -13.25 2.56
CA LEU A 242 -12.77 -12.69 2.85
C LEU A 242 -12.28 -13.01 4.27
N LYS A 243 -12.98 -13.89 5.00
CA LYS A 243 -12.58 -14.30 6.34
C LYS A 243 -11.18 -14.91 6.37
N GLY A 244 -10.39 -14.46 7.34
CA GLY A 244 -8.99 -14.84 7.51
C GLY A 244 -8.02 -13.97 6.70
N THR A 245 -8.49 -13.05 5.86
CA THR A 245 -7.67 -12.04 5.19
C THR A 245 -7.66 -10.73 5.98
N SER A 246 -6.68 -9.86 5.75
CA SER A 246 -6.62 -8.53 6.39
C SER A 246 -7.56 -7.50 5.74
N VAL A 247 -8.22 -7.84 4.62
CA VAL A 247 -9.01 -6.90 3.82
C VAL A 247 -10.16 -6.31 4.62
N VAL A 248 -10.94 -7.14 5.34
CA VAL A 248 -12.15 -6.71 6.06
C VAL A 248 -11.81 -5.75 7.20
N GLU A 249 -10.74 -6.05 7.94
CA GLU A 249 -10.27 -5.21 9.05
C GLU A 249 -9.80 -3.84 8.58
N LYS A 250 -9.29 -3.74 7.35
CA LYS A 250 -8.74 -2.51 6.76
C LYS A 250 -9.71 -1.74 5.87
N LEU A 251 -11.02 -2.07 5.89
CA LEU A 251 -11.99 -1.39 5.01
C LEU A 251 -12.23 0.09 5.35
N GLY A 252 -12.12 0.47 6.62
CA GLY A 252 -12.31 1.86 7.07
C GLY A 252 -13.73 2.41 6.86
N ARG A 253 -14.72 1.54 6.63
CA ARG A 253 -16.11 1.97 6.36
C ARG A 253 -16.72 2.75 7.52
N ASP A 254 -16.57 2.24 8.74
CA ASP A 254 -17.13 2.89 9.93
C ASP A 254 -16.48 4.25 10.19
N ASP A 255 -15.17 4.36 9.97
CA ASP A 255 -14.45 5.64 10.08
C ASP A 255 -14.89 6.64 9.00
N ALA A 256 -15.11 6.18 7.76
CA ALA A 256 -15.63 7.02 6.69
C ALA A 256 -17.07 7.53 6.99
N GLU A 257 -17.94 6.66 7.49
CA GLU A 257 -19.31 7.04 7.91
C GLU A 257 -19.27 8.00 9.10
N LYS A 258 -18.34 7.82 10.04
CA LYS A 258 -18.11 8.76 11.15
C LYS A 258 -17.68 10.13 10.65
N ASP A 259 -16.68 10.21 9.77
CA ASP A 259 -16.20 11.46 9.20
C ASP A 259 -17.29 12.19 8.40
N TYR A 260 -18.12 11.46 7.66
CA TYR A 260 -19.29 12.03 6.99
C TYR A 260 -20.24 12.70 7.98
N ASN A 261 -20.60 12.01 9.07
CA ASN A 261 -21.54 12.51 10.06
C ASN A 261 -20.98 13.65 10.91
N GLU A 262 -19.69 13.60 11.26
CA GLU A 262 -19.05 14.58 12.15
C GLU A 262 -18.52 15.82 11.42
N LYS A 263 -18.09 15.69 10.16
CA LYS A 263 -17.46 16.76 9.38
C LYS A 263 -18.36 17.27 8.26
N VAL A 264 -18.82 16.39 7.37
CA VAL A 264 -19.51 16.77 6.13
C VAL A 264 -20.95 17.21 6.38
N VAL A 265 -21.72 16.48 7.17
CA VAL A 265 -23.12 16.82 7.47
C VAL A 265 -23.26 18.21 8.11
N PRO A 266 -22.46 18.58 9.14
CA PRO A 266 -22.48 19.94 9.67
C PRO A 266 -22.06 20.99 8.63
N ALA A 267 -21.06 20.71 7.78
CA ALA A 267 -20.58 21.63 6.77
C ALA A 267 -21.68 22.02 5.77
N VAL A 268 -22.41 21.03 5.24
CA VAL A 268 -23.49 21.28 4.27
C VAL A 268 -24.71 21.96 4.89
N GLN A 269 -24.92 21.82 6.21
CA GLN A 269 -26.04 22.45 6.92
C GLN A 269 -25.78 23.92 7.29
N VAL A 270 -24.53 24.27 7.65
CA VAL A 270 -24.15 25.63 8.09
C VAL A 270 -24.10 26.63 6.93
N ARG A 271 -23.89 26.15 5.69
CA ARG A 271 -23.76 26.99 4.48
C ARG A 271 -24.86 26.73 3.45
N PRO A 272 -26.14 27.04 3.74
CA PRO A 272 -27.25 26.83 2.81
C PRO A 272 -27.15 27.70 1.53
N ASP A 273 -26.31 28.72 1.56
CA ASP A 273 -25.96 29.56 0.40
C ASP A 273 -25.07 28.83 -0.62
N LEU A 274 -24.24 27.87 -0.16
CA LEU A 274 -23.42 27.00 -1.03
C LEU A 274 -24.11 25.66 -1.30
N PHE A 275 -24.84 25.15 -0.32
CA PHE A 275 -25.46 23.82 -0.34
C PHE A 275 -26.97 23.95 -0.15
N ALA A 276 -27.73 23.99 -1.24
CA ALA A 276 -29.17 24.15 -1.13
C ALA A 276 -29.80 22.96 -0.38
N PRO A 277 -30.68 23.16 0.62
CA PRO A 277 -31.23 22.07 1.42
C PRO A 277 -31.94 20.95 0.63
N LYS A 278 -32.52 21.31 -0.53
CA LYS A 278 -33.15 20.37 -1.46
C LYS A 278 -32.17 19.40 -2.15
N ASP A 279 -30.91 19.81 -2.27
CA ASP A 279 -29.87 19.10 -3.02
C ASP A 279 -29.08 18.14 -2.11
N ILE A 280 -29.15 18.34 -0.77
CA ILE A 280 -28.45 17.53 0.24
C ILE A 280 -28.76 16.03 0.11
N PRO A 281 -30.04 15.57 0.07
CA PRO A 281 -30.33 14.15 0.00
C PRO A 281 -29.90 13.47 -1.30
N THR A 282 -29.64 14.25 -2.36
CA THR A 282 -29.31 13.73 -3.70
C THR A 282 -27.81 13.78 -3.94
N TYR A 283 -27.18 14.94 -3.79
CA TYR A 283 -25.77 15.14 -4.16
C TYR A 283 -24.83 15.04 -2.97
N TYR A 284 -25.33 15.29 -1.76
CA TYR A 284 -24.52 15.28 -0.53
C TYR A 284 -24.89 14.12 0.40
N SER A 285 -25.34 13.00 -0.18
CA SER A 285 -25.73 11.80 0.55
C SER A 285 -24.51 10.97 0.99
N LEU A 286 -24.70 10.10 1.99
CA LEU A 286 -23.67 9.14 2.40
C LEU A 286 -23.25 8.20 1.25
N HIS A 287 -24.21 7.80 0.40
CA HIS A 287 -23.90 6.99 -0.78
C HIS A 287 -22.96 7.74 -1.74
N THR A 288 -23.24 9.02 -2.01
CA THR A 288 -22.36 9.85 -2.85
C THR A 288 -21.00 10.04 -2.19
N TYR A 289 -20.94 10.18 -0.87
CA TYR A 289 -19.69 10.29 -0.11
C TYR A 289 -18.81 9.03 -0.31
N HIS A 290 -19.39 7.83 -0.18
CA HIS A 290 -18.68 6.58 -0.46
C HIS A 290 -18.21 6.45 -1.90
N ILE A 291 -19.02 6.87 -2.88
CA ILE A 291 -18.63 6.86 -4.30
C ILE A 291 -17.44 7.80 -4.55
N MET A 292 -17.47 9.02 -4.02
CA MET A 292 -16.37 9.97 -4.17
C MET A 292 -15.10 9.52 -3.43
N GLY A 293 -15.24 9.00 -2.20
CA GLY A 293 -14.12 8.40 -1.47
C GLY A 293 -13.49 7.23 -2.23
N SER A 294 -14.30 6.39 -2.86
CA SER A 294 -13.79 5.26 -3.68
C SER A 294 -13.12 5.74 -4.97
N ARG A 295 -13.57 6.86 -5.55
CA ARG A 295 -12.86 7.51 -6.68
C ARG A 295 -11.48 8.00 -6.22
N ILE A 296 -11.38 8.66 -5.07
CA ILE A 296 -10.09 9.11 -4.52
C ILE A 296 -9.19 7.90 -4.27
N LEU A 297 -9.67 6.90 -3.55
CA LEU A 297 -8.90 5.71 -3.19
C LEU A 297 -8.31 4.96 -4.41
N SER A 298 -9.02 4.97 -5.53
CA SER A 298 -8.64 4.22 -6.74
C SER A 298 -7.95 5.04 -7.82
N ARG A 299 -7.96 6.39 -7.74
CA ARG A 299 -7.58 7.27 -8.88
C ARG A 299 -6.85 8.56 -8.49
N SER A 300 -6.69 8.84 -7.20
CA SER A 300 -5.91 10.00 -6.76
C SER A 300 -4.42 9.74 -6.84
N PHE A 301 -3.65 10.83 -6.88
CA PHE A 301 -2.20 10.85 -6.85
C PHE A 301 -1.77 11.80 -5.74
N ASN A 302 -0.60 11.53 -5.15
CA ASN A 302 0.08 12.53 -4.34
C ASN A 302 0.74 13.55 -5.28
N VAL A 303 0.30 14.80 -5.23
CA VAL A 303 0.76 15.91 -6.09
C VAL A 303 1.33 16.99 -5.19
N GLU A 304 2.64 16.85 -4.94
CA GLU A 304 3.44 17.81 -4.19
C GLU A 304 3.21 19.23 -4.69
N LYS A 305 3.37 20.19 -3.79
CA LYS A 305 3.32 21.61 -4.10
C LYS A 305 4.42 21.97 -5.09
N SER A 306 4.20 23.03 -5.86
CA SER A 306 5.29 23.63 -6.62
C SER A 306 6.11 24.52 -5.69
N GLU A 307 7.40 24.70 -5.96
CA GLU A 307 8.26 25.65 -5.22
C GLU A 307 7.62 27.06 -5.15
N LEU A 308 6.90 27.46 -6.20
CA LEU A 308 6.16 28.74 -6.27
C LEU A 308 4.92 28.79 -5.34
N GLU A 309 4.29 27.66 -5.06
CA GLU A 309 3.16 27.55 -4.13
C GLU A 309 3.65 27.58 -2.69
N GLU A 310 4.78 26.92 -2.40
CA GLU A 310 5.43 26.95 -1.09
C GLU A 310 5.89 28.36 -0.71
N ASP A 311 6.46 29.11 -1.65
CA ASP A 311 6.87 30.50 -1.44
C ASP A 311 5.67 31.44 -1.16
N GLN A 312 4.51 31.18 -1.77
CA GLN A 312 3.28 31.96 -1.53
C GLN A 312 2.65 31.68 -0.16
N GLU A 313 2.70 30.44 0.32
CA GLU A 313 2.30 30.10 1.68
C GLU A 313 3.28 30.69 2.70
N ASN A 314 4.60 30.57 2.47
CA ASN A 314 5.61 31.15 3.35
C ASN A 314 5.54 32.68 3.42
N THR A 315 5.20 33.35 2.31
CA THR A 315 5.00 34.81 2.32
C THR A 315 3.69 35.24 2.97
N THR A 316 2.60 34.46 2.83
CA THR A 316 1.34 34.75 3.52
C THR A 316 1.41 34.51 5.04
N VAL A 317 2.17 33.50 5.48
CA VAL A 317 2.47 33.26 6.91
C VAL A 317 3.37 34.36 7.48
N ASN A 318 4.32 34.90 6.70
CA ASN A 318 5.22 35.98 7.15
C ASN A 318 4.61 37.39 7.10
N THR A 319 3.45 37.61 6.47
CA THR A 319 2.74 38.91 6.52
C THR A 319 1.91 39.15 7.80
N SER A 320 1.96 38.24 8.78
CA SER A 320 1.28 38.41 10.08
C SER A 320 2.24 38.42 11.28
N ILE A 321 3.39 39.10 11.18
CA ILE A 321 4.12 39.56 12.38
C ILE A 321 4.52 41.03 12.18
N GLY A 322 3.76 41.90 12.86
CA GLY A 322 4.29 43.10 13.49
C GLY A 322 5.02 44.10 12.60
N SER A 323 4.25 45.00 12.00
CA SER A 323 4.68 46.39 11.84
C SER A 323 5.07 46.97 13.21
N GLY A 324 6.36 46.88 13.53
CA GLY A 324 7.02 47.55 14.63
C GLY A 324 8.23 48.27 14.07
N MET A 325 8.05 49.55 13.73
CA MET A 325 9.15 50.47 13.49
C MET A 325 9.98 50.51 14.78
N ASP A 326 11.23 50.06 14.71
CA ASP A 326 12.25 50.49 15.65
C ASP A 326 13.42 51.06 14.85
N VAL A 327 13.67 52.33 15.11
CA VAL A 327 14.67 53.18 14.49
C VAL A 327 15.75 53.37 15.54
N ASP A 328 16.98 52.90 15.30
CA ASP A 328 18.20 53.58 15.75
C ASP A 328 19.49 52.95 15.16
N PRO A 329 20.64 53.65 15.15
CA PRO A 329 21.42 53.86 13.93
C PRO A 329 22.85 53.27 13.95
N GLN A 330 23.34 53.03 12.73
CA GLN A 330 24.71 53.14 12.20
C GLN A 330 25.97 53.14 13.11
N GLU A 331 26.94 52.34 12.62
CA GLU A 331 28.39 52.59 12.45
C GLU A 331 29.47 51.92 13.34
N GLY A 332 30.49 51.42 12.63
CA GLY A 332 31.80 50.95 13.10
C GLY A 332 31.93 49.42 12.98
N GLY A 333 32.69 48.80 12.07
CA GLY A 333 33.96 49.16 11.45
C GLY A 333 35.02 48.17 11.95
N ASP A 334 35.42 47.19 11.12
CA ASP A 334 36.83 46.82 10.92
C ASP A 334 36.96 45.66 9.90
N GLU A 335 37.76 45.94 8.88
CA GLU A 335 38.34 44.98 7.94
C GLU A 335 39.54 44.30 8.63
N HIS A 336 39.68 42.99 8.49
CA HIS A 336 41.01 42.38 8.59
C HIS A 336 41.14 41.18 7.65
N ASP A 337 41.93 41.39 6.58
CA ASP A 337 42.53 40.35 5.75
C ASP A 337 43.54 39.52 6.56
N GLY A 338 43.60 38.21 6.27
CA GLY A 338 44.58 37.28 6.81
C GLY A 338 44.52 35.90 6.17
N GLU A 339 45.42 35.65 5.24
CA GLU A 339 45.51 34.47 4.37
C GLU A 339 46.22 33.26 5.05
N VAL A 340 45.83 32.04 4.62
CA VAL A 340 46.52 30.74 4.68
C VAL A 340 46.52 29.94 6.01
N GLN A 341 45.83 28.78 6.01
CA GLN A 341 46.48 27.47 6.20
C GLN A 341 45.59 26.25 5.88
N ASN A 342 46.13 25.42 5.00
CA ASN A 342 45.69 24.08 4.61
C ASN A 342 45.96 23.05 5.72
N LYS A 343 45.07 22.04 5.80
CA LYS A 343 45.12 20.74 6.52
C LYS A 343 44.31 20.65 7.82
N HIS A 344 43.17 19.97 7.78
CA HIS A 344 43.04 18.63 8.37
C HIS A 344 41.67 17.98 8.05
N VAL A 345 41.76 16.73 7.55
CA VAL A 345 40.88 15.58 7.78
C VAL A 345 39.38 15.72 7.53
N VAL A 346 38.96 15.09 6.43
CA VAL A 346 37.58 14.67 6.17
C VAL A 346 37.30 13.48 7.08
N GLU A 347 36.67 13.70 8.23
CA GLU A 347 35.91 12.67 8.92
C GLU A 347 34.50 12.66 8.33
N GLN A 348 34.20 11.60 7.60
CA GLN A 348 32.85 11.26 7.18
C GLN A 348 32.04 10.95 8.45
N VAL A 349 31.14 11.85 8.80
CA VAL A 349 29.99 11.50 9.64
C VAL A 349 28.88 11.19 8.63
N GLU A 350 28.64 9.90 8.43
CA GLU A 350 27.37 9.42 7.87
C GLU A 350 26.32 9.74 8.94
N GLU A 351 25.69 10.90 8.84
CA GLU A 351 24.42 11.14 9.52
C GLU A 351 23.41 10.28 8.76
N GLU A 352 23.06 9.14 9.37
CA GLU A 352 21.85 8.40 9.04
C GLU A 352 20.69 9.36 9.33
N GLU A 353 20.20 10.04 8.29
CA GLU A 353 18.92 10.74 8.35
C GLU A 353 17.87 9.67 8.68
N GLU A 354 17.38 9.68 9.92
CA GLU A 354 16.15 9.01 10.27
C GLU A 354 15.07 9.62 9.36
N GLU A 355 14.65 8.88 8.34
CA GLU A 355 13.45 9.20 7.58
C GLU A 355 12.27 9.16 8.56
N GLU A 356 12.00 10.28 9.22
CA GLU A 356 10.70 10.52 9.83
C GLU A 356 9.70 10.39 8.68
N GLU A 357 8.85 9.36 8.71
CA GLU A 357 7.73 9.21 7.77
C GLU A 357 6.90 10.50 7.83
N GLU A 358 7.13 11.42 6.89
CA GLU A 358 6.35 12.65 6.76
C GLU A 358 4.88 12.24 6.62
N GLU A 359 4.03 12.66 7.57
CA GLU A 359 2.59 12.47 7.46
C GLU A 359 2.14 13.09 6.12
N GLU A 360 1.72 12.26 5.16
CA GLU A 360 1.25 12.71 3.85
C GLU A 360 0.21 13.84 4.03
N ASP A 361 0.56 15.07 3.61
CA ASP A 361 -0.36 16.19 3.72
C ASP A 361 -1.59 15.89 2.85
N SER A 362 -2.75 15.76 3.47
CA SER A 362 -4.01 15.52 2.76
C SER A 362 -4.33 16.59 1.70
N SER A 363 -3.65 17.75 1.75
CA SER A 363 -3.71 18.78 0.72
C SER A 363 -3.00 18.41 -0.59
N ASP A 364 -2.10 17.43 -0.58
CA ASP A 364 -1.35 16.95 -1.75
C ASP A 364 -2.09 15.89 -2.55
N ILE A 365 -3.13 15.30 -1.98
CA ILE A 365 -3.94 14.31 -2.67
C ILE A 365 -4.85 15.01 -3.69
N ALA A 366 -4.70 14.64 -4.96
CA ALA A 366 -5.44 15.23 -6.05
C ALA A 366 -5.94 14.17 -7.03
N MET A 367 -7.11 14.41 -7.61
CA MET A 367 -7.53 13.68 -8.80
C MET A 367 -6.81 14.27 -10.00
N VAL A 368 -6.17 13.42 -10.80
CA VAL A 368 -5.37 13.86 -11.95
C VAL A 368 -6.03 13.36 -13.24
N PRO A 369 -6.80 14.20 -13.94
CA PRO A 369 -7.46 13.81 -15.19
C PRO A 369 -6.44 13.28 -16.21
N MET A 370 -6.87 12.31 -17.02
CA MET A 370 -6.05 11.60 -18.02
C MET A 370 -5.06 10.60 -17.42
N ALA A 371 -4.33 10.95 -16.35
CA ALA A 371 -3.39 10.03 -15.70
C ALA A 371 -4.10 8.81 -15.08
N ASP A 372 -5.28 9.02 -14.49
CA ASP A 372 -6.10 7.99 -13.84
C ASP A 372 -6.79 7.00 -14.83
N MET A 373 -6.55 7.16 -16.13
CA MET A 373 -7.08 6.30 -17.18
C MET A 373 -6.15 5.13 -17.53
N LEU A 374 -4.88 5.19 -17.12
CA LEU A 374 -3.92 4.11 -17.35
C LEU A 374 -4.11 3.04 -16.27
N ASN A 375 -4.16 1.79 -16.68
CA ASN A 375 -4.17 0.67 -15.74
C ASN A 375 -2.79 0.45 -15.14
N ALA A 376 -2.73 -0.29 -14.04
CA ALA A 376 -1.49 -0.85 -13.50
C ALA A 376 -1.67 -2.35 -13.25
N GLN A 377 -0.54 -3.04 -13.18
CA GLN A 377 -0.43 -4.46 -12.88
C GLN A 377 1.00 -4.71 -12.38
N TYR A 378 1.16 -5.66 -11.45
CA TYR A 378 2.44 -5.98 -10.82
C TYR A 378 3.60 -6.12 -11.83
N GLU A 379 4.68 -5.36 -11.65
CA GLU A 379 5.88 -5.31 -12.50
C GLU A 379 5.66 -5.00 -14.00
N MET A 380 4.45 -4.64 -14.43
CA MET A 380 4.13 -4.38 -15.84
C MET A 380 4.34 -2.91 -16.26
N GLU A 381 4.74 -2.05 -15.33
CA GLU A 381 4.93 -0.62 -15.54
C GLU A 381 5.84 -0.32 -16.75
N ASN A 382 5.36 0.60 -17.59
CA ASN A 382 6.10 1.10 -18.75
C ASN A 382 5.90 2.60 -18.99
N ALA A 383 5.12 3.27 -18.14
CA ALA A 383 4.97 4.72 -18.06
C ALA A 383 4.88 5.17 -16.60
N LYS A 384 5.34 6.40 -16.33
CA LYS A 384 5.29 7.02 -14.99
C LYS A 384 4.94 8.51 -15.12
N LEU A 385 4.24 9.04 -14.13
CA LEU A 385 3.93 10.46 -14.01
C LEU A 385 5.13 11.19 -13.38
N PHE A 386 5.58 12.26 -14.02
CA PHE A 386 6.62 13.14 -13.54
C PHE A 386 6.03 14.52 -13.23
N TYR A 387 6.49 15.13 -12.14
CA TYR A 387 6.04 16.44 -11.68
C TYR A 387 7.02 17.50 -12.17
N GLU A 388 6.52 18.50 -12.88
CA GLU A 388 7.27 19.71 -13.23
C GLU A 388 6.58 20.92 -12.60
N GLU A 389 7.26 22.07 -12.57
CA GLU A 389 6.82 23.29 -11.90
C GLU A 389 5.38 23.69 -12.27
N THR A 390 5.00 23.60 -13.56
CA THR A 390 3.70 24.06 -14.07
C THR A 390 2.76 22.96 -14.56
N GLU A 391 3.29 21.77 -14.87
CA GLU A 391 2.54 20.67 -15.45
C GLU A 391 3.06 19.31 -14.97
N LEU A 392 2.22 18.29 -15.10
CA LEU A 392 2.57 16.89 -14.88
C LEU A 392 2.74 16.21 -16.23
N LYS A 393 3.74 15.36 -16.38
CA LYS A 393 4.03 14.65 -17.64
C LYS A 393 3.98 13.15 -17.45
N MET A 394 3.13 12.47 -18.22
CA MET A 394 3.20 11.02 -18.31
C MET A 394 4.24 10.64 -19.36
N VAL A 395 5.30 9.95 -18.95
CA VAL A 395 6.43 9.62 -19.81
C VAL A 395 6.66 8.11 -19.78
N SER A 396 6.93 7.53 -20.96
CA SER A 396 7.30 6.12 -21.07
C SER A 396 8.67 5.86 -20.43
N THR A 397 8.76 4.82 -19.60
CA THR A 397 9.98 4.42 -18.89
C THR A 397 10.73 3.31 -19.61
N LYS A 398 10.09 2.67 -20.59
CA LYS A 398 10.62 1.56 -21.39
C LYS A 398 10.06 1.65 -22.81
N LEU A 399 10.66 0.93 -23.76
CA LEU A 399 10.11 0.75 -25.11
C LEU A 399 8.74 0.06 -25.05
N ILE A 400 7.70 0.70 -25.56
CA ILE A 400 6.34 0.12 -25.68
C ILE A 400 6.11 -0.26 -27.14
N LYS A 401 5.80 -1.53 -27.41
CA LYS A 401 5.52 -2.00 -28.77
C LYS A 401 4.14 -1.60 -29.22
N ALA A 402 3.99 -1.37 -30.53
CA ALA A 402 2.67 -1.16 -31.15
C ALA A 402 1.70 -2.30 -30.76
N GLY A 403 0.51 -1.93 -30.33
CA GLY A 403 -0.52 -2.82 -29.80
C GLY A 403 -0.36 -3.19 -28.31
N GLY A 404 0.73 -2.79 -27.66
CA GLY A 404 0.92 -2.98 -26.22
C GLY A 404 0.11 -2.00 -25.39
N GLN A 405 -0.42 -2.46 -24.25
CA GLN A 405 -1.03 -1.59 -23.26
C GLN A 405 0.05 -0.72 -22.59
N ILE A 406 -0.31 0.54 -22.33
CA ILE A 406 0.49 1.51 -21.59
C ILE A 406 0.06 1.39 -20.13
N TRP A 407 0.99 0.94 -19.30
CA TRP A 407 0.80 0.64 -17.89
C TRP A 407 1.46 1.72 -17.04
N ASN A 408 0.66 2.37 -16.20
CA ASN A 408 1.17 3.17 -15.10
C ASN A 408 1.61 2.25 -13.95
N THR A 409 2.17 2.83 -12.89
CA THR A 409 2.49 2.14 -11.65
C THR A 409 1.54 2.60 -10.53
N TYR A 410 0.95 1.64 -9.82
CA TYR A 410 0.24 1.88 -8.55
C TYR A 410 1.11 1.46 -7.35
N GLY A 411 2.38 1.14 -7.61
CA GLY A 411 3.20 0.27 -6.78
C GLY A 411 2.91 -1.22 -7.04
N ASP A 412 3.82 -2.07 -6.58
CA ASP A 412 3.73 -3.52 -6.68
C ASP A 412 2.88 -4.09 -5.53
N LEU A 413 1.59 -3.74 -5.55
CA LEU A 413 0.66 -4.04 -4.47
C LEU A 413 0.20 -5.51 -4.44
N PRO A 414 -0.03 -6.10 -3.25
CA PRO A 414 -0.63 -7.42 -3.11
C PRO A 414 -2.11 -7.40 -3.51
N ASN A 415 -2.67 -8.56 -3.85
CA ASN A 415 -4.07 -8.70 -4.24
C ASN A 415 -5.07 -8.21 -3.19
N ALA A 416 -4.72 -8.32 -1.91
CA ALA A 416 -5.53 -7.77 -0.82
C ALA A 416 -5.71 -6.24 -0.96
N GLU A 417 -4.63 -5.52 -1.24
CA GLU A 417 -4.66 -4.07 -1.47
C GLU A 417 -5.29 -3.71 -2.82
N LEU A 418 -4.99 -4.48 -3.87
CA LEU A 418 -5.59 -4.28 -5.19
C LEU A 418 -7.12 -4.37 -5.13
N LEU A 419 -7.66 -5.37 -4.42
CA LEU A 419 -9.10 -5.52 -4.27
C LEU A 419 -9.67 -4.39 -3.42
N ARG A 420 -9.03 -4.09 -2.28
CA ARG A 420 -9.50 -3.07 -1.33
C ARG A 420 -9.58 -1.69 -1.98
N ARG A 421 -8.54 -1.30 -2.72
CA ARG A 421 -8.41 0.04 -3.30
C ARG A 421 -9.03 0.17 -4.68
N TYR A 422 -8.83 -0.82 -5.55
CA TYR A 422 -9.14 -0.74 -6.98
C TYR A 422 -10.22 -1.73 -7.45
N GLY A 423 -10.65 -2.67 -6.60
CA GLY A 423 -11.74 -3.60 -6.93
C GLY A 423 -11.37 -4.74 -7.88
N HIS A 424 -10.06 -5.01 -8.08
CA HIS A 424 -9.58 -6.10 -8.92
C HIS A 424 -8.44 -6.88 -8.26
N VAL A 425 -8.03 -7.99 -8.87
CA VAL A 425 -6.92 -8.83 -8.42
C VAL A 425 -6.09 -9.27 -9.62
N ASP A 426 -4.79 -9.45 -9.41
CA ASP A 426 -3.83 -9.92 -10.39
C ASP A 426 -3.72 -11.45 -10.39
N LEU A 427 -3.71 -12.01 -11.61
CA LEU A 427 -3.54 -13.44 -11.88
C LEU A 427 -2.45 -13.67 -12.93
N LEU A 428 -1.21 -13.49 -12.49
CA LEU A 428 -0.01 -13.62 -13.31
C LEU A 428 0.56 -15.04 -13.25
N PRO A 429 1.28 -15.51 -14.29
CA PRO A 429 2.00 -16.78 -14.22
C PRO A 429 3.03 -16.77 -13.09
N LEU A 430 2.97 -17.75 -12.19
CA LEU A 430 3.92 -17.88 -11.08
C LEU A 430 5.13 -18.75 -11.49
N SER A 431 6.30 -18.42 -10.94
CA SER A 431 7.55 -19.18 -11.17
C SER A 431 7.47 -20.64 -10.68
N SER A 432 6.66 -20.88 -9.64
CA SER A 432 6.36 -22.20 -9.07
C SER A 432 5.31 -22.99 -9.87
N GLY A 433 4.75 -22.40 -10.94
CA GLY A 433 3.62 -22.93 -11.69
C GLY A 433 2.27 -22.43 -11.16
N GLY A 434 1.26 -22.39 -12.03
CA GLY A 434 -0.05 -21.83 -11.71
C GLY A 434 -0.14 -20.32 -11.97
N LYS A 435 -1.14 -19.67 -11.36
CA LYS A 435 -1.40 -18.23 -11.47
C LYS A 435 -1.64 -17.60 -10.10
N GLY A 436 -1.22 -16.36 -9.93
CA GLY A 436 -1.39 -15.52 -8.73
C GLY A 436 -0.61 -14.21 -8.87
N ASN A 437 -0.53 -13.42 -7.82
CA ASN A 437 0.31 -12.22 -7.81
C ASN A 437 1.61 -12.53 -7.04
N PRO A 438 2.81 -12.42 -7.66
CA PRO A 438 4.08 -12.60 -6.96
C PRO A 438 4.32 -11.58 -5.84
N GLY A 439 3.66 -10.42 -5.88
CA GLY A 439 3.65 -9.41 -4.82
C GLY A 439 2.64 -9.68 -3.71
N ASP A 440 1.93 -10.82 -3.73
CA ASP A 440 1.04 -11.17 -2.62
C ASP A 440 1.84 -11.30 -1.31
N VAL A 441 1.21 -10.87 -0.22
CA VAL A 441 1.75 -10.96 1.14
C VAL A 441 0.68 -11.48 2.09
N THR A 442 1.09 -12.01 3.24
CA THR A 442 0.18 -12.39 4.33
C THR A 442 0.74 -11.93 5.66
N GLU A 443 -0.15 -11.53 6.55
CA GLU A 443 0.21 -11.02 7.88
C GLU A 443 0.09 -12.11 8.95
N VAL A 444 1.02 -12.12 9.91
CA VAL A 444 0.95 -12.88 11.16
C VAL A 444 1.02 -11.92 12.33
N LYS A 445 -0.04 -11.87 13.12
CA LYS A 445 -0.15 -11.01 14.29
C LYS A 445 0.63 -11.59 15.48
N ALA A 446 1.19 -10.71 16.31
CA ALA A 446 1.97 -11.07 17.49
C ALA A 446 1.15 -11.79 18.56
N ASP A 447 -0.16 -11.56 18.62
CA ASP A 447 -1.10 -12.21 19.56
C ASP A 447 -1.11 -13.74 19.41
N ILE A 448 -0.95 -14.26 18.19
CA ILE A 448 -0.80 -15.70 17.91
C ILE A 448 0.44 -16.24 18.61
N LEU A 449 1.58 -15.53 18.50
CA LEU A 449 2.84 -15.92 19.14
C LEU A 449 2.72 -15.90 20.66
N VAL A 450 2.17 -14.82 21.21
CA VAL A 450 1.96 -14.65 22.65
C VAL A 450 1.08 -15.78 23.21
N THR A 451 0.00 -16.12 22.50
CA THR A 451 -0.90 -17.20 22.88
C THR A 451 -0.17 -18.55 22.88
N LEU A 452 0.57 -18.87 21.82
CA LEU A 452 1.32 -20.12 21.72
C LEU A 452 2.43 -20.26 22.77
N ILE A 453 3.11 -19.16 23.08
CA ILE A 453 4.15 -19.15 24.13
C ILE A 453 3.52 -19.38 25.49
N LYS A 454 2.39 -18.73 25.81
CA LYS A 454 1.64 -18.98 27.06
C LYS A 454 1.18 -20.43 27.18
N GLU A 455 0.73 -21.04 26.09
CA GLU A 455 0.32 -22.45 26.05
C GLU A 455 1.49 -23.42 26.26
N ARG A 456 2.68 -23.12 25.72
CA ARG A 456 3.89 -23.96 25.82
C ARG A 456 4.67 -23.75 27.12
N HIS A 457 4.62 -22.54 27.68
CA HIS A 457 5.37 -22.11 28.85
C HIS A 457 4.45 -21.47 29.89
N PRO A 458 3.54 -22.25 30.52
CA PRO A 458 2.63 -21.75 31.54
C PRO A 458 3.33 -21.22 32.80
N GLU A 459 4.63 -21.50 32.96
CA GLU A 459 5.49 -20.94 34.00
C GLU A 459 5.84 -19.46 33.82
N LEU A 460 5.68 -18.91 32.61
CA LEU A 460 5.95 -17.50 32.35
C LEU A 460 4.83 -16.64 32.94
N SER A 461 5.21 -15.60 33.69
CA SER A 461 4.25 -14.63 34.24
C SER A 461 3.57 -13.86 33.09
N PRO A 462 2.23 -13.76 33.10
CA PRO A 462 1.50 -12.93 32.16
C PRO A 462 1.94 -11.46 32.18
N GLU A 463 2.20 -10.93 33.36
CA GLU A 463 2.66 -9.54 33.57
C GLU A 463 4.04 -9.32 32.95
N ALA A 464 4.97 -10.27 33.14
CA ALA A 464 6.30 -10.20 32.54
C ALA A 464 6.25 -10.33 31.00
N THR A 465 5.27 -11.08 30.47
CA THR A 465 5.06 -11.19 29.02
C THR A 465 4.56 -9.87 28.46
N GLN A 466 3.60 -9.23 29.15
CA GLN A 466 3.07 -7.93 28.76
C GLN A 466 4.15 -6.84 28.79
N GLU A 467 4.96 -6.77 29.85
CA GLU A 467 6.07 -5.80 29.98
C GLU A 467 7.02 -5.87 28.77
N ARG A 468 7.30 -7.09 28.28
CA ARG A 468 8.18 -7.29 27.12
C ARG A 468 7.55 -6.87 25.80
N ILE A 469 6.24 -7.02 25.66
CA ILE A 469 5.49 -6.58 24.48
C ILE A 469 5.44 -5.06 24.46
N ASP A 470 5.10 -4.43 25.58
CA ASP A 470 5.04 -2.97 25.70
C ASP A 470 6.40 -2.36 25.34
N TRP A 471 7.48 -2.91 25.91
CA TRP A 471 8.84 -2.48 25.57
C TRP A 471 9.20 -2.72 24.10
N TRP A 472 8.80 -3.85 23.50
CA TRP A 472 9.03 -4.11 22.07
C TRP A 472 8.41 -3.03 21.20
N LEU A 473 7.17 -2.62 21.50
CA LEU A 473 6.48 -1.57 20.77
C LEU A 473 7.10 -0.18 21.02
N GLU A 474 7.55 0.09 22.24
CA GLU A 474 8.23 1.35 22.59
C GLU A 474 9.56 1.53 21.85
N GLU A 475 10.28 0.44 21.58
CA GLU A 475 11.56 0.45 20.84
C GLU A 475 11.35 0.39 19.31
N GLY A 476 10.13 0.61 18.82
CA GLY A 476 9.82 0.63 17.39
C GLY A 476 9.65 -0.75 16.75
N GLY A 477 9.39 -1.79 17.54
CA GLY A 477 9.02 -3.10 17.01
C GLY A 477 7.54 -3.18 16.60
N ASP A 478 7.25 -3.96 15.56
CA ASP A 478 5.88 -4.14 15.05
C ASP A 478 5.12 -5.28 15.74
N ASP A 479 3.78 -5.17 15.79
CA ASP A 479 2.88 -6.23 16.25
C ASP A 479 2.37 -7.15 15.12
N THR A 480 2.70 -6.83 13.87
CA THR A 480 2.23 -7.53 12.68
C THR A 480 3.41 -7.82 11.77
N PHE A 481 3.58 -9.09 11.40
CA PHE A 481 4.71 -9.55 10.62
C PHE A 481 4.26 -9.96 9.22
N ILE A 482 4.86 -9.35 8.20
CA ILE A 482 4.53 -9.59 6.79
C ILE A 482 5.37 -10.76 6.26
N LEU A 483 4.71 -11.77 5.70
CA LEU A 483 5.34 -12.85 4.94
C LEU A 483 5.10 -12.64 3.46
N GLU A 484 6.15 -12.78 2.68
CA GLU A 484 6.16 -12.56 1.24
C GLU A 484 6.29 -13.87 0.46
N PHE A 485 6.22 -13.77 -0.87
CA PHE A 485 6.33 -14.92 -1.78
C PHE A 485 7.72 -15.56 -1.84
N ASP A 486 8.72 -15.00 -1.16
CA ASP A 486 10.05 -15.60 -0.97
C ASP A 486 10.06 -16.74 0.08
N PHE A 487 8.97 -16.84 0.85
CA PHE A 487 8.74 -17.78 1.94
C PHE A 487 9.76 -17.66 3.09
N GLU A 488 10.38 -16.50 3.26
CA GLU A 488 11.31 -16.24 4.36
C GLU A 488 10.58 -15.86 5.65
N ILE A 489 11.23 -16.13 6.79
CA ILE A 489 10.68 -15.77 8.10
C ILE A 489 11.18 -14.36 8.41
N PRO A 490 10.28 -13.40 8.68
CA PRO A 490 10.69 -12.05 9.05
C PRO A 490 11.63 -12.08 10.27
N PRO A 491 12.79 -11.39 10.21
CA PRO A 491 13.71 -11.33 11.34
C PRO A 491 13.04 -10.80 12.62
N ALA A 492 12.15 -9.80 12.48
CA ALA A 492 11.39 -9.24 13.58
C ALA A 492 10.51 -10.28 14.29
N LEU A 493 9.84 -11.16 13.54
CA LEU A 493 8.99 -12.22 14.09
C LEU A 493 9.78 -13.16 15.01
N ALA A 494 10.98 -13.57 14.58
CA ALA A 494 11.84 -14.42 15.39
C ALA A 494 12.52 -13.68 16.55
N SER A 495 12.83 -12.39 16.37
CA SER A 495 13.31 -11.52 17.43
C SER A 495 12.28 -11.41 18.56
N LEU A 496 11.02 -11.09 18.24
CA LEU A 496 9.93 -11.03 19.22
C LEU A 496 9.72 -12.39 19.90
N THR A 497 9.63 -13.47 19.12
CA THR A 497 9.48 -14.82 19.68
C THR A 497 10.59 -15.12 20.69
N ARG A 498 11.83 -14.75 20.38
CA ARG A 498 12.97 -14.92 21.28
C ARG A 498 12.87 -14.04 22.51
N LEU A 499 12.48 -12.78 22.35
CA LEU A 499 12.32 -11.82 23.44
C LEU A 499 11.38 -12.37 24.52
N LEU A 500 10.26 -12.93 24.09
CA LEU A 500 9.25 -13.51 24.96
C LEU A 500 9.75 -14.77 25.71
N LEU A 501 10.73 -15.48 25.16
CA LEU A 501 11.33 -16.68 25.78
C LEU A 501 12.56 -16.41 26.67
N LEU A 502 13.09 -15.17 26.69
CA LEU A 502 14.28 -14.87 27.50
C LEU A 502 14.08 -15.16 28.99
N SER A 503 15.13 -15.61 29.66
CA SER A 503 15.13 -15.64 31.12
C SER A 503 15.07 -14.21 31.70
N SER A 504 14.56 -14.05 32.93
CA SER A 504 14.46 -12.71 33.56
C SER A 504 15.81 -11.99 33.63
N VAL A 505 16.91 -12.73 33.81
CA VAL A 505 18.27 -12.18 33.85
C VAL A 505 18.74 -11.68 32.47
N GLU A 506 18.39 -12.40 31.40
CA GLU A 506 18.72 -11.99 30.04
C GLU A 506 17.84 -10.83 29.58
N TRP A 507 16.57 -10.82 30.00
CA TRP A 507 15.64 -9.72 29.79
C TRP A 507 16.17 -8.42 30.39
N GLU A 508 16.53 -8.39 31.68
CA GLU A 508 17.06 -7.18 32.33
C GLU A 508 18.30 -6.63 31.61
N LYS A 509 19.22 -7.52 31.21
CA LYS A 509 20.42 -7.13 30.44
C LYS A 509 20.12 -6.66 29.02
N GLY A 510 19.06 -7.16 28.41
CA GLY A 510 18.59 -6.74 27.09
C GLY A 510 17.97 -5.34 27.16
N ARG A 511 17.09 -5.14 28.14
CA ARG A 511 16.42 -3.88 28.43
C ARG A 511 17.42 -2.75 28.74
N GLU A 512 18.45 -3.01 29.55
CA GLU A 512 19.50 -2.03 29.83
C GLU A 512 20.30 -1.59 28.59
N LYS A 513 20.35 -2.42 27.56
CA LYS A 513 21.08 -2.13 26.32
C LYS A 513 20.23 -1.45 25.26
N GLY A 514 18.92 -1.34 25.45
CA GLY A 514 17.99 -0.73 24.49
C GLY A 514 18.05 -1.38 23.10
N ARG A 515 18.22 -2.71 23.03
CA ARG A 515 18.28 -3.41 21.73
C ARG A 515 17.56 -4.75 21.78
N PRO A 516 16.68 -5.05 20.80
CA PRO A 516 16.00 -6.33 20.73
C PRO A 516 16.98 -7.50 20.48
N PRO A 517 16.60 -8.73 20.85
CA PRO A 517 17.48 -9.88 20.71
C PRO A 517 17.71 -10.23 19.24
N LYS A 518 18.92 -10.73 18.92
CA LYS A 518 19.23 -11.10 17.54
C LYS A 518 18.30 -12.21 17.03
N PRO A 519 17.82 -12.11 15.77
CA PRO A 519 16.96 -13.10 15.15
C PRO A 519 17.77 -14.37 14.86
N LYS A 520 17.71 -15.34 15.77
CA LYS A 520 18.36 -16.64 15.60
C LYS A 520 17.29 -17.70 15.56
N MET A 521 17.24 -18.44 14.46
CA MET A 521 16.30 -19.55 14.29
C MET A 521 16.87 -20.79 14.97
N ASP A 522 16.62 -20.94 16.27
CA ASP A 522 16.83 -22.22 16.95
C ASP A 522 15.58 -23.10 16.86
N SER A 523 15.72 -24.36 17.28
CA SER A 523 14.66 -25.35 17.12
C SER A 523 13.41 -25.05 17.95
N GLU A 524 13.52 -24.26 19.02
CA GLU A 524 12.38 -23.85 19.85
C GLU A 524 11.59 -22.72 19.16
N ILE A 525 12.28 -21.69 18.67
CA ILE A 525 11.69 -20.61 17.89
C ILE A 525 11.02 -21.17 16.63
N LEU A 526 11.73 -22.02 15.87
CA LEU A 526 11.16 -22.63 14.66
C LEU A 526 9.92 -23.48 14.96
N ALA A 527 9.84 -24.13 16.13
CA ALA A 527 8.66 -24.89 16.52
C ALA A 527 7.46 -23.97 16.84
N ILE A 528 7.69 -22.82 17.47
CA ILE A 528 6.64 -21.81 17.73
C ILE A 528 6.19 -21.17 16.42
N VAL A 529 7.12 -20.79 15.54
CA VAL A 529 6.80 -20.23 14.22
C VAL A 529 5.98 -21.22 13.39
N ARG A 530 6.36 -22.50 13.37
CA ARG A 530 5.57 -23.55 12.71
C ARG A 530 4.12 -23.56 13.22
N ASP A 531 3.95 -23.60 14.54
CA ASP A 531 2.62 -23.65 15.15
C ASP A 531 1.83 -22.36 14.89
N ALA A 532 2.49 -21.20 14.81
CA ALA A 532 1.87 -19.93 14.47
C ALA A 532 1.35 -19.93 13.03
N LEU A 533 2.15 -20.41 12.09
CA LEU A 533 1.75 -20.57 10.69
C LEU A 533 0.58 -21.57 10.55
N GLU A 534 0.62 -22.68 11.29
CA GLU A 534 -0.48 -23.64 11.33
C GLU A 534 -1.74 -23.00 11.91
N ARG A 535 -1.65 -22.26 13.02
CA ARG A 535 -2.81 -21.59 13.62
C ARG A 535 -3.40 -20.52 12.69
N ARG A 536 -2.54 -19.75 12.02
CA ARG A 536 -2.93 -18.78 10.99
C ARG A 536 -3.67 -19.45 9.83
N LEU A 537 -3.19 -20.61 9.36
CA LEU A 537 -3.88 -21.39 8.31
C LEU A 537 -5.30 -21.85 8.72
N HIS A 538 -5.55 -22.07 10.01
CA HIS A 538 -6.87 -22.48 10.52
C HIS A 538 -7.87 -21.32 10.65
N GLU A 539 -7.44 -20.07 10.47
CA GLU A 539 -8.35 -18.91 10.46
C GLU A 539 -9.15 -18.82 9.15
N TYR A 540 -8.63 -19.41 8.07
CA TYR A 540 -9.35 -19.49 6.81
C TYR A 540 -10.44 -20.57 6.86
N PRO A 541 -11.62 -20.31 6.29
CA PRO A 541 -12.72 -21.27 6.30
C PRO A 541 -12.48 -22.50 5.40
N THR A 542 -11.53 -22.45 4.48
CA THR A 542 -11.25 -23.47 3.47
C THR A 542 -9.76 -23.72 3.30
N THR A 543 -9.42 -24.90 2.81
CA THR A 543 -8.05 -25.29 2.41
C THR A 543 -7.65 -24.68 1.06
N LEU A 544 -6.36 -24.74 0.70
CA LEU A 544 -5.89 -24.25 -0.60
C LEU A 544 -6.48 -25.09 -1.75
N GLU A 545 -6.55 -26.40 -1.56
CA GLU A 545 -7.06 -27.36 -2.54
C GLU A 545 -8.55 -27.16 -2.83
N GLU A 546 -9.36 -26.89 -1.79
CA GLU A 546 -10.78 -26.59 -1.94
C GLU A 546 -11.00 -25.29 -2.72
N ASP A 547 -10.17 -24.28 -2.50
CA ASP A 547 -10.23 -23.00 -3.22
C ASP A 547 -9.83 -23.12 -4.68
N GLU A 548 -8.78 -23.88 -4.99
CA GLU A 548 -8.39 -24.18 -6.37
C GLU A 548 -9.51 -24.94 -7.11
N LEU A 549 -10.20 -25.84 -6.43
CA LEU A 549 -11.38 -26.52 -6.97
C LEU A 549 -12.53 -25.53 -7.22
N MET A 550 -12.83 -24.65 -6.26
CA MET A 550 -13.89 -23.64 -6.43
C MET A 550 -13.62 -22.65 -7.56
N LEU A 551 -12.36 -22.30 -7.84
CA LEU A 551 -12.00 -21.45 -8.99
C LEU A 551 -12.29 -22.08 -10.34
N SER A 552 -12.34 -23.42 -10.40
CA SER A 552 -12.72 -24.15 -11.61
C SER A 552 -14.23 -24.11 -11.88
N GLU A 553 -15.02 -23.77 -10.86
CA GLU A 553 -16.47 -23.64 -10.96
C GLU A 553 -16.91 -22.21 -11.34
N SER A 554 -18.19 -22.07 -11.72
CA SER A 554 -18.79 -20.77 -11.99
C SER A 554 -19.24 -20.10 -10.68
N VAL A 555 -18.37 -19.28 -10.11
CA VAL A 555 -18.64 -18.46 -8.91
C VAL A 555 -18.96 -17.00 -9.25
N SER A 556 -19.55 -16.26 -8.31
CA SER A 556 -19.71 -14.80 -8.44
C SER A 556 -18.36 -14.08 -8.52
N LEU A 557 -18.34 -12.85 -9.03
CA LEU A 557 -17.11 -12.06 -9.15
C LEU A 557 -16.46 -11.82 -7.77
N ASN A 558 -17.24 -11.36 -6.79
CA ASN A 558 -16.76 -11.08 -5.43
C ASN A 558 -16.17 -12.33 -4.78
N LYS A 559 -16.88 -13.47 -4.88
CA LYS A 559 -16.39 -14.76 -4.40
C LYS A 559 -15.12 -15.19 -5.12
N ARG A 560 -15.02 -14.96 -6.44
CA ARG A 560 -13.79 -15.24 -7.21
C ARG A 560 -12.60 -14.44 -6.67
N HIS A 561 -12.76 -13.13 -6.46
CA HIS A 561 -11.71 -12.28 -5.93
C HIS A 561 -11.29 -12.71 -4.52
N ALA A 562 -12.26 -13.02 -3.65
CA ALA A 562 -11.99 -13.51 -2.31
C ALA A 562 -11.22 -14.84 -2.30
N ILE A 563 -11.57 -15.78 -3.20
CA ILE A 563 -10.83 -17.04 -3.37
C ILE A 563 -9.37 -16.79 -3.81
N ILE A 564 -9.16 -15.86 -4.75
CA ILE A 564 -7.82 -15.56 -5.27
C ILE A 564 -6.91 -15.04 -4.15
N ILE A 565 -7.40 -14.09 -3.35
CA ILE A 565 -6.64 -13.49 -2.24
C ILE A 565 -6.28 -14.55 -1.21
N ARG A 566 -7.27 -15.24 -0.65
CA ARG A 566 -7.01 -16.23 0.41
C ARG A 566 -6.20 -17.42 -0.11
N GLY A 567 -6.31 -17.75 -1.40
CA GLY A 567 -5.45 -18.73 -2.06
C GLY A 567 -3.98 -18.27 -2.16
N GLY A 568 -3.74 -17.00 -2.48
CA GLY A 568 -2.42 -16.37 -2.45
C GLY A 568 -1.80 -16.39 -1.05
N GLU A 569 -2.53 -15.89 -0.05
CA GLU A 569 -2.08 -15.86 1.34
C GLU A 569 -1.78 -17.27 1.89
N LYS A 570 -2.66 -18.25 1.65
CA LYS A 570 -2.44 -19.65 2.03
C LYS A 570 -1.21 -20.26 1.37
N ARG A 571 -0.94 -19.92 0.10
CA ARG A 571 0.25 -20.41 -0.62
C ARG A 571 1.54 -19.91 0.05
N ILE A 572 1.56 -18.66 0.50
CA ILE A 572 2.68 -18.09 1.25
C ILE A 572 2.85 -18.81 2.57
N LEU A 573 1.79 -18.95 3.37
CA LEU A 573 1.84 -19.64 4.65
C LEU A 573 2.33 -21.09 4.52
N LEU A 574 1.82 -21.84 3.53
CA LEU A 574 2.23 -23.22 3.26
C LEU A 574 3.68 -23.31 2.78
N GLY A 575 4.11 -22.39 1.91
CA GLY A 575 5.50 -22.30 1.43
C GLY A 575 6.49 -22.04 2.58
N THR A 576 6.17 -21.08 3.44
CA THR A 576 6.98 -20.78 4.63
C THR A 576 6.97 -21.94 5.62
N LEU A 577 5.81 -22.57 5.84
CA LEU A 577 5.67 -23.72 6.73
C LEU A 577 6.54 -24.90 6.27
N GLU A 578 6.63 -25.17 4.97
CA GLU A 578 7.49 -26.21 4.42
C GLU A 578 8.97 -25.89 4.65
N ARG A 579 9.39 -24.64 4.44
CA ARG A 579 10.77 -24.21 4.75
C ARG A 579 11.11 -24.38 6.23
N VAL A 580 10.21 -23.99 7.13
CA VAL A 580 10.37 -24.16 8.58
C VAL A 580 10.52 -25.65 8.94
N LYS A 581 9.69 -26.53 8.35
CA LYS A 581 9.77 -27.99 8.55
C LYS A 581 11.11 -28.55 8.08
N VAL A 582 11.58 -28.16 6.90
CA VAL A 582 12.88 -28.57 6.38
C VAL A 582 14.03 -28.12 7.29
N GLN A 583 13.95 -26.89 7.83
CA GLN A 583 14.97 -26.38 8.75
C GLN A 583 14.98 -27.15 10.09
N LEU A 584 13.80 -27.46 10.65
CA LEU A 584 13.68 -28.28 11.86
C LEU A 584 14.26 -29.69 11.68
N GLU A 585 14.07 -30.32 10.53
CA GLU A 585 14.64 -31.64 10.23
C GLU A 585 16.18 -31.59 10.11
N LYS A 586 16.74 -30.53 9.52
CA LYS A 586 18.20 -30.32 9.47
C LYS A 586 18.80 -30.17 10.87
N ASP A 587 18.14 -29.42 11.76
CA ASP A 587 18.59 -29.24 13.14
C ASP A 587 18.58 -30.57 13.92
N LYS A 588 17.53 -31.39 13.75
CA LYS A 588 17.46 -32.75 14.33
C LYS A 588 18.60 -33.64 13.83
N ALA A 589 18.93 -33.58 12.53
CA ALA A 589 20.03 -34.37 11.95
C ALA A 589 21.41 -33.93 12.47
N SER A 590 21.64 -32.62 12.64
CA SER A 590 22.91 -32.10 13.19
C SER A 590 23.10 -32.44 14.68
N SER A 591 22.02 -32.45 15.48
CA SER A 591 22.07 -32.82 16.90
C SER A 591 22.26 -34.32 17.12
N GLY A 592 21.73 -35.16 16.22
CA GLY A 592 21.95 -36.62 16.22
C GLY A 592 23.39 -37.05 15.88
N THR A 593 24.06 -36.32 14.98
CA THR A 593 25.43 -36.67 14.54
C THR A 593 26.49 -36.38 15.62
N THR A 594 26.21 -35.45 16.53
CA THR A 594 27.16 -35.03 17.58
C THR A 594 27.19 -36.01 18.77
N LYS A 595 26.15 -36.81 19.00
CA LYS A 595 26.12 -37.81 20.09
C LYS A 595 26.94 -39.07 19.81
N ASN A 596 27.28 -39.38 18.55
CA ASN A 596 28.00 -40.62 18.20
C ASN A 596 29.54 -40.50 18.15
N LYS A 597 30.12 -39.34 18.52
CA LYS A 597 31.59 -39.15 18.54
C LYS A 597 32.22 -39.05 19.93
N ARG A 598 31.45 -39.29 21.01
CA ARG A 598 31.96 -39.37 22.39
C ARG A 598 31.59 -40.70 23.06
N LYS A 599 32.04 -41.81 22.48
CA LYS A 599 32.19 -43.08 23.20
C LYS A 599 33.19 -43.97 22.48
N GLY A 600 34.46 -43.88 22.90
CA GLY A 600 35.53 -44.75 22.39
C GLY A 600 36.90 -44.16 22.65
N GLY A 601 37.49 -44.53 23.79
CA GLY A 601 38.92 -44.28 24.08
C GLY A 601 39.17 -43.95 25.54
N ASP A 602 39.06 -44.96 26.41
CA ASP A 602 39.60 -44.91 27.77
C ASP A 602 41.05 -45.44 27.76
N ASP A 603 41.84 -44.84 28.65
CA ASP A 603 43.05 -45.34 29.31
C ASP A 603 44.42 -45.36 28.57
N ARG A 604 45.29 -44.40 28.96
CA ARG A 604 46.70 -44.60 29.37
C ARG A 604 47.36 -43.29 29.86
N SER A 605 47.56 -43.24 31.19
CA SER A 605 48.64 -42.64 32.04
C SER A 605 49.44 -41.36 31.65
N PRO A 606 49.87 -40.56 32.64
CA PRO A 606 50.49 -39.24 32.44
C PRO A 606 52.03 -39.29 32.50
N GLU A 607 52.71 -38.64 31.55
CA GLU A 607 54.12 -38.26 31.71
C GLU A 607 54.39 -36.83 31.25
N ALA A 608 55.10 -36.11 32.11
CA ALA A 608 55.55 -34.75 31.96
C ALA A 608 56.65 -34.60 30.89
N LYS A 609 56.65 -33.47 30.15
CA LYS A 609 57.76 -32.48 30.14
C LYS A 609 57.63 -31.42 29.03
N ALA A 610 58.01 -30.21 29.46
CA ALA A 610 58.80 -29.20 28.75
C ALA A 610 58.15 -28.23 27.75
N LYS A 611 58.03 -26.99 28.24
CA LYS A 611 58.32 -25.73 27.52
C LYS A 611 59.42 -25.89 26.45
N LYS A 612 59.19 -25.36 25.25
CA LYS A 612 60.13 -24.43 24.61
C LYS A 612 59.47 -23.61 23.49
N SER A 613 59.82 -22.33 23.55
CA SER A 613 59.44 -21.21 22.70
C SER A 613 60.14 -21.16 21.33
N ARG A 614 59.62 -20.27 20.49
CA ARG A 614 60.20 -19.58 19.31
C ARG A 614 60.16 -20.42 18.02
N ARG A 615 59.66 -19.84 16.93
CA ARG A 615 60.00 -18.52 16.40
C ARG A 615 58.83 -17.84 15.71
#